data_AF-C6T6T6-F1
#
_entry.id   AF-C6T6T6-F1
#
_cell.length_a   1.000
_cell.length_b   1.000
_cell.length_c   1.000
_cell.angle_alpha   90.00
_cell.angle_beta   90.00
_cell.angle_gamma   90.00
#
_symmetry.space_group_name_H-M   'P 1'
#
loop_
_entity.id
_entity.type
_entity.pdbx_description
1 polymer ?
#
loop_
_entity_poly.entity_id
_entity_poly.type
_entity_poly.pdbx_seq_one_letter_code
_entity_poly.pdbx_strand_id
1 'polypeptide(L)' 'MVHLATIPVTGTGINPARSFGPAVIFNNDKAWDDQWIYWVGPFVGAAVAAIYHQYILRGSAIKALGSFRSNA' A
#
# COMPACT_ATOMS: atom_id res chain seq x y z
N MET A 1 2.17 -3.87 -10.32
CA MET A 1 3.51 -3.23 -10.43
C MET A 1 4.21 -3.11 -9.09
N VAL A 2 3.61 -2.49 -8.06
CA VAL A 2 4.26 -2.34 -6.73
C VAL A 2 4.78 -3.66 -6.15
N HIS A 3 3.97 -4.72 -6.13
CA HIS A 3 4.42 -6.05 -5.69
C HIS A 3 5.68 -6.54 -6.41
N LEU A 4 5.75 -6.38 -7.74
CA LEU A 4 6.91 -6.82 -8.52
C LEU A 4 8.20 -6.09 -8.12
N ALA A 5 8.08 -4.81 -7.74
CA ALA A 5 9.22 -4.00 -7.33
C ALA A 5 9.63 -4.21 -5.86
N THR A 6 8.68 -4.49 -4.97
CA THR A 6 8.93 -4.45 -3.51
C THR A 6 8.97 -5.81 -2.82
N ILE A 7 8.67 -6.92 -3.51
CA ILE A 7 8.84 -8.28 -2.98
C ILE A 7 10.27 -8.53 -2.47
N PRO A 8 11.36 -8.20 -3.20
CA PRO A 8 12.71 -8.50 -2.75
C PRO A 8 13.15 -7.72 -1.50
N VAL A 9 12.45 -6.61 -1.20
CA VAL A 9 12.82 -5.72 -0.09
C VAL A 9 12.08 -6.13 1.19
N THR A 10 10.74 -6.26 1.13
CA THR A 10 9.90 -6.49 2.32
C THR A 10 8.79 -7.53 2.10
N GLY A 11 8.77 -8.23 0.96
CA GLY A 11 7.63 -9.07 0.59
C GLY A 11 6.36 -8.29 0.18
N THR A 12 6.44 -6.95 0.11
CA THR A 12 5.34 -6.01 -0.20
C THR A 12 4.23 -5.97 0.84
N GLY A 13 4.43 -5.18 1.89
CA GLY A 13 3.43 -5.00 2.97
C GLY A 13 2.57 -3.73 2.87
N ILE A 14 2.30 -3.20 1.66
CA ILE A 14 1.52 -1.96 1.41
C ILE A 14 0.09 -1.92 1.99
N ASN A 15 -0.33 -2.98 2.71
CA ASN A 15 -1.60 -3.11 3.39
C ASN A 15 -1.35 -3.57 4.84
N PRO A 16 -1.57 -2.70 5.85
CA PRO A 16 -1.29 -3.03 7.25
C PRO A 16 -2.03 -4.27 7.77
N ALA A 17 -3.30 -4.46 7.40
CA ALA A 17 -4.09 -5.62 7.82
C ALA A 17 -3.54 -6.92 7.22
N ARG A 18 -3.07 -6.88 5.97
CA ARG A 18 -2.43 -8.01 5.28
C ARG A 18 -1.06 -8.36 5.86
N SER A 19 -0.35 -7.39 6.44
CA SER A 19 0.90 -7.63 7.17
C SER A 19 0.65 -8.09 8.61
N PHE A 20 -0.42 -7.61 9.25
CA PHE A 20 -0.78 -7.97 10.64
C PHE A 20 -1.20 -9.44 10.81
N GLY A 21 -2.02 -9.98 9.90
CA GLY A 21 -2.45 -11.39 9.98
C GLY A 21 -1.28 -12.38 10.10
N PRO A 22 -0.29 -12.35 9.19
CA PRO A 22 0.90 -13.18 9.31
C PRO A 22 1.73 -12.91 10.57
N ALA A 23 1.87 -11.66 11.02
CA ALA A 23 2.60 -11.36 12.25
C ALA A 23 1.96 -12.05 13.48
N VAL A 24 0.63 -12.04 13.57
CA VAL A 24 -0.12 -12.72 14.64
C VAL A 24 -0.01 -14.24 14.54
N ILE A 25 -0.20 -14.81 13.35
CA ILE A 25 -0.23 -16.27 13.17
C ILE A 25 1.18 -16.88 13.26
N PHE A 26 2.19 -16.21 12.71
CA PHE A 26 3.58 -16.68 12.73
C PHE A 26 4.26 -16.41 14.08
N ASN A 27 3.85 -15.34 14.78
CA ASN A 27 4.26 -14.98 16.13
C ASN A 27 5.77 -15.10 16.39
N ASN A 28 6.57 -14.39 15.60
CA ASN A 28 8.02 -14.38 15.69
C ASN A 28 8.53 -12.98 16.10
N ASP A 29 9.53 -12.94 16.98
CA ASP A 29 10.05 -11.68 17.54
C ASP A 29 10.49 -10.70 16.46
N LYS A 30 11.25 -11.15 15.45
CA LYS A 30 11.70 -10.30 14.35
C LYS A 30 10.52 -9.77 13.52
N ALA A 31 9.50 -10.60 13.30
CA ALA A 31 8.32 -10.17 12.56
C ALA A 31 7.56 -9.06 13.30
N TRP A 32 7.49 -9.14 14.63
CA TRP A 32 6.89 -8.09 15.46
C TRP A 32 7.74 -6.83 15.54
N ASP A 33 9.08 -6.96 15.61
CA ASP A 33 10.01 -5.84 15.61
C ASP A 33 9.92 -5.02 14.31
N ASP A 34 9.71 -5.68 13.17
CA ASP A 34 9.56 -5.00 11.87
C ASP A 34 8.11 -4.53 11.60
N GLN A 35 7.13 -4.97 12.40
CA GLN A 35 5.70 -4.80 12.10
C GLN A 35 5.26 -3.33 12.03
N TRP A 36 5.89 -2.44 12.80
CA TRP A 36 5.53 -1.02 12.82
C TRP A 36 5.76 -0.34 11.47
N ILE A 37 6.73 -0.80 10.67
CA ILE A 37 7.05 -0.25 9.34
C ILE A 37 5.85 -0.42 8.39
N TYR A 38 5.14 -1.54 8.51
CA TYR A 38 3.95 -1.84 7.72
C TYR A 38 2.70 -1.08 8.14
N TRP A 39 2.75 -0.32 9.23
CA TRP A 39 1.71 0.64 9.61
C TRP A 39 2.11 2.06 9.21
N VAL A 40 3.29 2.50 9.64
CA VAL A 40 3.77 3.87 9.40
C VAL A 40 3.95 4.14 7.92
N GLY A 41 4.59 3.23 7.18
CA GLY A 41 4.83 3.39 5.74
C GLY A 41 3.54 3.57 4.94
N PRO A 42 2.58 2.62 5.00
CA PRO A 42 1.33 2.74 4.26
C PRO A 42 0.48 3.94 4.67
N PHE A 43 0.41 4.30 5.96
CA PHE A 43 -0.37 5.48 6.37
C PHE A 43 0.25 6.79 5.91
N VAL A 44 1.57 6.94 6.01
CA VAL A 44 2.26 8.12 5.48
C VAL A 44 2.08 8.20 3.97
N GLY A 45 2.27 7.10 3.25
CA GLY A 45 2.05 7.04 1.80
C GLY A 45 0.62 7.40 1.40
N ALA A 46 -0.37 6.88 2.12
CA ALA A 46 -1.79 7.18 1.88
C ALA A 46 -2.11 8.66 2.15
N ALA A 47 -1.59 9.24 3.24
CA ALA A 47 -1.78 10.64 3.56
C ALA A 47 -1.17 11.56 2.49
N VAL A 48 0.06 11.28 2.07
CA VAL A 48 0.74 12.03 0.99
C VAL A 48 -0.03 11.90 -0.33
N ALA A 49 -0.48 10.70 -0.69
CA ALA A 49 -1.27 10.49 -1.90
C ALA A 49 -2.61 11.25 -1.87
N ALA A 50 -3.30 11.24 -0.73
CA ALA A 50 -4.55 11.98 -0.54
C ALA A 50 -4.33 13.49 -0.68
N ILE A 51 -3.31 14.03 -0.02
CA ILE A 51 -2.95 15.46 -0.09
C ILE A 51 -2.59 15.83 -1.53
N TYR A 52 -1.76 15.04 -2.18
CA TYR A 52 -1.34 15.27 -3.56
C TYR A 52 -2.54 15.28 -4.51
N HIS A 53 -3.43 14.29 -4.41
CA HIS A 53 -4.60 14.19 -5.27
C HIS A 53 -5.60 15.34 -5.04
N GLN A 54 -5.87 15.70 -3.79
CA GLN A 54 -6.90 16.68 -3.45
C GLN A 54 -6.43 18.13 -3.63
N TYR A 55 -5.21 18.47 -3.20
CA TYR A 55 -4.77 19.87 -3.12
C TYR A 55 -3.87 20.27 -4.28
N ILE A 56 -3.02 19.35 -4.75
CA ILE A 56 -2.06 19.64 -5.83
C ILE A 56 -2.72 19.40 -7.17
N LEU A 57 -3.26 18.19 -7.40
CA LEU A 57 -3.93 17.86 -8.65
C LEU A 57 -5.36 18.42 -8.74
N ARG A 58 -5.99 18.74 -7.59
CA ARG A 58 -7.41 19.11 -7.51
C ARG A 58 -8.32 18.11 -8.23
N GLY A 59 -7.97 16.83 -8.13
CA GLY A 59 -8.56 15.74 -8.92
C GLY A 59 -9.86 15.17 -8.37
N SER A 60 -10.45 15.75 -7.32
CA SER A 60 -11.58 15.15 -6.59
C SER A 60 -12.82 14.88 -7.45
N ALA A 61 -13.04 15.69 -8.50
CA ALA A 61 -14.16 15.53 -9.42
C ALA A 61 -13.77 14.87 -10.77
N ILE A 62 -12.50 14.51 -10.95
CA ILE A 62 -12.01 13.95 -12.22
C ILE A 62 -12.43 12.49 -12.34
N LYS A 63 -13.10 12.14 -13.45
CA LYS A 63 -13.41 10.75 -13.82
C LYS A 63 -12.27 10.20 -14.69
N ALA A 64 -11.52 9.25 -14.17
CA ALA A 64 -10.55 8.52 -14.99
C ALA A 64 -11.30 7.69 -16.05
N LEU A 65 -11.00 7.91 -17.34
CA LEU A 65 -11.48 7.05 -18.41
C LEU A 65 -10.65 5.76 -18.39
N GLY A 66 -11.32 4.63 -18.12
CA GLY A 66 -10.69 3.33 -18.10
C GLY A 66 -10.19 2.91 -19.49
N SER A 67 -9.16 2.06 -19.51
CA SER A 67 -8.70 1.44 -20.75
C SER A 67 -9.81 0.59 -21.36
N PHE A 68 -10.09 0.76 -22.66
CA PHE A 68 -10.93 -0.16 -23.44
C PHE A 68 -10.19 -1.49 -23.64
N ARG A 69 -10.05 -2.29 -22.58
CA ARG A 69 -9.71 -3.70 -22.73
C ARG A 69 -10.99 -4.44 -23.08
N SER A 70 -11.17 -4.70 -24.38
CA SER A 70 -12.10 -5.73 -24.86
C SER A 70 -11.70 -7.04 -24.22
N ASN A 71 -12.54 -7.58 -23.34
CA ASN A 71 -12.45 -8.98 -22.94
C ASN A 71 -12.92 -9.80 -24.15
N ALA A 72 -11.96 -10.22 -24.98
CA ALA A 72 -12.12 -11.35 -25.89
C ALA A 72 -11.49 -12.58 -25.25
#